data_AF-A0A6J2XJD5-F1
#
_entry.id   AF-A0A6J2XJD5-F1
#
_cell.length_a   1.000
_cell.length_b   1.000
_cell.length_c   1.000
_cell.angle_alpha   90.00
_cell.angle_beta   90.00
_cell.angle_gamma   90.00
#
_symmetry.space_group_name_H-M   'P 1'
#
loop_
_entity.id
_entity.type
_entity.pdbx_description
1 polymer ?
#
loop_
_entity_poly.entity_id
_entity_poly.type
_entity_poly.pdbx_seq_one_letter_code
_entity_poly.pdbx_strand_id
1 'polypeptide(L)'
;MTQILSSEKQGLIFEIRSARIVEETEETRKHVLYTVQVRFLTGNDDMSPSVIERRYTHFFNLYESLYENYPLLIQDIVFPRKVLFGNFENELISNRSMQFEGLLNYIASKSILRSSKAMQVFLQEPELSIAKEYIQEDNYKSAYEVLEKNFKLINKVCLDRSPAVILTLSKLVGVLAKLPIDENNVKWAELAIYRFNGISDSDLLEIYIPLLHTCIDIYLAADKDTGDLENQLRTFEKQGIKGSDKKNLFNAIDSVELRILN
;
A
#
# COMPACT_ATOMS: atom_id res chain seq x y z
N MET A 1 13.08 -29.99 7.90
CA MET A 1 11.77 -30.69 7.86
C MET A 1 10.77 -29.67 7.36
N THR A 2 10.47 -29.67 6.05
CA THR A 2 9.60 -28.66 5.43
C THR A 2 8.16 -29.05 5.73
N GLN A 3 7.50 -28.31 6.62
CA GLN A 3 6.09 -28.52 6.95
C GLN A 3 5.26 -28.04 5.76
N ILE A 4 4.76 -28.98 4.96
CA ILE A 4 3.83 -28.67 3.87
C ILE A 4 2.51 -28.26 4.52
N LEU A 5 2.11 -26.99 4.34
CA LEU A 5 0.83 -26.47 4.81
C LEU A 5 -0.32 -27.18 4.08
N SER A 6 -1.39 -27.53 4.81
CA SER A 6 -2.62 -28.09 4.21
C SER A 6 -3.20 -27.13 3.15
N SER A 7 -3.89 -27.67 2.15
CA SER A 7 -4.46 -26.91 1.03
C SER A 7 -5.42 -25.79 1.46
N GLU A 8 -5.94 -25.86 2.69
CA GLU A 8 -6.83 -24.85 3.30
C GLU A 8 -6.11 -23.53 3.68
N LYS A 9 -4.78 -23.49 3.71
CA LYS A 9 -3.99 -22.31 4.09
C LYS A 9 -3.17 -21.71 2.93
N GLN A 10 -3.60 -21.89 1.68
CA GLN A 10 -2.94 -21.25 0.54
C GLN A 10 -3.58 -19.88 0.25
N GLY A 11 -2.74 -18.89 -0.04
CA GLY A 11 -3.17 -17.54 -0.40
C GLY A 11 -2.92 -16.49 0.67
N LEU A 12 -3.62 -15.36 0.54
CA LEU A 12 -3.46 -14.18 1.38
C LEU A 12 -4.08 -14.39 2.77
N ILE A 13 -3.29 -14.20 3.83
CA ILE A 13 -3.71 -14.37 5.23
C ILE A 13 -3.30 -13.15 6.05
N PHE A 14 -4.21 -12.73 6.93
CA PHE A 14 -4.00 -11.72 7.95
C PHE A 14 -3.99 -12.36 9.33
N GLU A 15 -3.08 -11.92 10.21
CA GLU A 15 -2.98 -12.42 11.58
C GLU A 15 -2.73 -11.28 12.56
N ILE A 16 -3.40 -11.31 13.72
CA ILE A 16 -3.07 -10.40 14.82
C ILE A 16 -2.00 -11.05 15.69
N ARG A 17 -0.75 -10.59 15.57
CA ARG A 17 0.40 -11.19 16.25
C ARG A 17 0.56 -10.76 17.68
N SER A 18 0.20 -9.52 17.97
CA SER A 18 0.27 -8.96 19.31
C SER A 18 -0.66 -7.76 19.42
N ALA A 19 -0.95 -7.38 20.65
CA ALA A 19 -1.60 -6.14 20.98
C ALA A 19 -0.84 -5.49 22.13
N ARG A 20 -0.61 -4.19 22.05
CA ARG A 20 0.11 -3.41 23.05
C ARG A 20 -0.65 -2.15 23.39
N ILE A 21 -0.58 -1.75 24.65
CA ILE A 21 -1.16 -0.50 25.11
C ILE A 21 -0.12 0.60 24.92
N VAL A 22 -0.54 1.72 24.34
CA VAL A 22 0.32 2.83 23.94
C VAL A 22 -0.19 4.12 24.53
N GLU A 23 0.75 4.95 24.93
CA GLU A 23 0.56 6.30 25.42
C GLU A 23 1.57 7.15 24.63
N GLU A 24 1.09 7.88 23.62
CA GLU A 24 1.98 8.52 22.63
C GLU A 24 2.57 9.84 23.16
N THR A 25 1.80 10.60 23.95
CA THR A 25 2.17 11.88 24.58
C THR A 25 1.23 12.17 25.76
N GLU A 26 1.55 13.16 26.61
CA GLU A 26 0.64 13.62 27.68
C GLU A 26 -0.73 14.13 27.15
N GLU A 27 -0.78 14.52 25.86
CA GLU A 27 -1.96 15.07 25.19
C GLU A 27 -2.80 14.01 24.47
N THR A 28 -2.24 12.85 24.18
CA THR A 28 -2.93 11.76 23.47
C THR A 28 -3.47 10.72 24.44
N ARG A 29 -4.72 10.34 24.25
CA ARG A 29 -5.35 9.34 25.11
C ARG A 29 -4.76 7.95 24.82
N LYS A 30 -4.41 7.26 25.91
CA LYS A 30 -4.00 5.86 25.93
C LYS A 30 -4.92 4.99 25.06
N HIS A 31 -4.34 4.14 24.22
CA HIS A 31 -5.10 3.25 23.34
C HIS A 31 -4.37 1.92 23.09
N VAL A 32 -5.02 0.98 22.43
CA VAL A 32 -4.45 -0.34 22.07
C VAL A 32 -4.09 -0.34 20.60
N LEU A 33 -2.83 -0.68 20.29
CA LEU A 33 -2.35 -0.98 18.94
C LEU A 33 -2.27 -2.49 18.75
N TYR A 34 -2.80 -2.96 17.63
CA TYR A 34 -2.77 -4.34 17.19
C TYR A 34 -1.76 -4.46 16.06
N THR A 35 -0.80 -5.36 16.20
CA THR A 35 0.20 -5.67 15.16
C THR A 35 -0.40 -6.71 14.22
N VAL A 36 -0.71 -6.29 13.00
CA VAL A 36 -1.28 -7.11 11.94
C VAL A 36 -0.17 -7.60 11.02
N GLN A 37 0.01 -8.90 10.91
CA GLN A 37 0.92 -9.53 9.95
C GLN A 37 0.15 -9.99 8.72
N VAL A 38 0.70 -9.72 7.54
CA VAL A 38 0.12 -10.08 6.24
C VAL A 38 1.08 -11.01 5.50
N ARG A 39 0.57 -12.20 5.14
CA ARG A 39 1.33 -13.26 4.50
C ARG A 39 0.65 -13.73 3.23
N PHE A 40 1.43 -14.19 2.26
CA PHE A 40 0.93 -14.91 1.09
C PHE A 40 1.56 -16.30 1.06
N LEU A 41 0.77 -17.33 1.38
CA LEU A 41 1.26 -18.69 1.56
C LEU A 41 1.15 -19.49 0.26
N THR A 42 2.28 -19.96 -0.26
CA THR A 42 2.38 -20.79 -1.48
C THR A 42 3.06 -22.12 -1.16
N GLY A 43 2.36 -23.00 -0.45
CA GLY A 43 2.86 -24.33 -0.04
C GLY A 43 3.88 -24.31 1.10
N ASN A 44 4.74 -23.30 1.15
CA ASN A 44 5.67 -22.98 2.24
C ASN A 44 5.26 -21.68 2.94
N ASP A 45 5.90 -21.38 4.08
CA ASP A 45 5.70 -20.11 4.79
C ASP A 45 6.23 -18.92 3.99
N ASP A 46 5.64 -17.75 4.22
CA ASP A 46 6.04 -16.49 3.59
C ASP A 46 7.31 -15.96 4.29
N MET A 47 8.42 -15.94 3.55
CA MET A 47 9.74 -15.53 4.06
C MET A 47 9.88 -14.01 4.21
N SER A 48 8.95 -13.22 3.68
CA SER A 48 8.98 -11.76 3.73
C SER A 48 7.61 -11.17 4.11
N PRO A 49 7.07 -11.51 5.30
CA PRO A 49 5.78 -11.02 5.74
C PRO A 49 5.75 -9.49 5.85
N SER A 50 4.60 -8.90 5.58
CA SER A 50 4.38 -7.46 5.82
C SER A 50 3.73 -7.27 7.18
N VAL A 51 4.02 -6.17 7.86
CA VAL A 51 3.48 -5.86 9.18
C VAL A 51 2.99 -4.43 9.21
N ILE A 52 1.78 -4.22 9.72
CA ILE A 52 1.19 -2.91 10.00
C ILE A 52 0.64 -2.86 11.41
N GLU A 53 0.53 -1.65 11.97
CA GLU A 53 -0.09 -1.45 13.28
C GLU A 53 -1.38 -0.65 13.15
N ARG A 54 -2.45 -1.14 13.78
CA ARG A 54 -3.76 -0.50 13.72
C ARG A 54 -4.41 -0.48 15.08
N ARG A 55 -5.12 0.62 15.41
CA ARG A 55 -5.97 0.71 16.60
C ARG A 55 -7.42 0.35 16.25
N TYR A 56 -8.24 0.16 17.29
CA TYR A 56 -9.67 -0.16 17.16
C TYR A 56 -10.40 0.71 16.11
N THR A 57 -10.18 2.03 16.11
CA THR A 57 -10.89 2.93 15.21
C THR A 57 -10.53 2.72 13.75
N HIS A 58 -9.34 2.24 13.42
CA HIS A 58 -8.99 1.89 12.04
C HIS A 58 -9.81 0.68 11.56
N PHE A 59 -9.96 -0.35 12.39
CA PHE A 59 -10.83 -1.50 12.09
C PHE A 59 -12.30 -1.11 12.00
N PHE A 60 -12.75 -0.21 12.89
CA PHE A 60 -14.12 0.27 12.91
C PHE A 60 -14.44 1.04 11.61
N ASN A 61 -13.60 1.98 11.21
CA ASN A 61 -13.79 2.75 9.98
C ASN A 61 -13.77 1.83 8.74
N LEU A 62 -12.92 0.79 8.72
CA LEU A 62 -12.94 -0.23 7.67
C LEU A 62 -14.28 -0.94 7.61
N TYR A 63 -14.78 -1.46 8.75
CA TYR A 63 -16.05 -2.17 8.80
C TYR A 63 -17.23 -1.26 8.40
N GLU A 64 -17.29 -0.05 8.94
CA GLU A 64 -18.36 0.91 8.68
C GLU A 64 -18.42 1.27 7.19
N SER A 65 -17.28 1.63 6.60
CA SER A 65 -17.21 1.94 5.17
C SER A 65 -17.61 0.74 4.29
N LEU A 66 -17.23 -0.49 4.67
CA LEU A 66 -17.66 -1.68 3.94
C LEU A 66 -19.15 -1.98 4.14
N TYR A 67 -19.70 -1.73 5.32
CA TYR A 67 -21.12 -1.91 5.62
C TYR A 67 -21.98 -0.95 4.80
N GLU A 68 -21.55 0.31 4.64
CA GLU A 68 -22.22 1.32 3.83
C GLU A 68 -22.19 0.97 2.33
N ASN A 69 -21.03 0.56 1.82
CA ASN A 69 -20.82 0.37 0.37
C ASN A 69 -21.18 -1.05 -0.12
N TYR A 70 -21.11 -2.05 0.75
CA TYR A 70 -21.33 -3.46 0.43
C TYR A 70 -22.18 -4.18 1.49
N PRO A 71 -23.38 -3.66 1.85
CA PRO A 71 -24.15 -4.15 2.99
C PRO A 71 -24.46 -5.65 2.89
N LEU A 72 -24.84 -6.15 1.71
CA LEU A 72 -25.15 -7.57 1.50
C LEU A 72 -23.96 -8.51 1.72
N LEU A 73 -22.73 -8.01 1.57
CA LEU A 73 -21.52 -8.81 1.78
C LEU A 73 -21.04 -8.78 3.24
N ILE A 74 -21.49 -7.82 4.04
CA ILE A 74 -21.00 -7.56 5.40
C ILE A 74 -22.07 -7.84 6.46
N GLN A 75 -23.36 -7.90 6.10
CA GLN A 75 -24.50 -8.02 7.01
C GLN A 75 -24.38 -9.11 8.09
N ASP A 76 -23.73 -10.23 7.77
CA ASP A 76 -23.60 -11.39 8.67
C ASP A 76 -22.34 -11.32 9.56
N ILE A 77 -21.51 -10.28 9.39
CA ILE A 77 -20.31 -10.07 10.19
C ILE A 77 -20.65 -9.24 11.42
N VAL A 78 -20.44 -9.83 12.59
CA VAL A 78 -20.55 -9.13 13.87
C VAL A 78 -19.25 -8.40 14.18
N PHE A 79 -19.30 -7.07 14.23
CA PHE A 79 -18.15 -6.25 14.62
C PHE A 79 -18.11 -6.00 16.14
N PRO A 80 -16.93 -6.06 16.79
CA PRO A 80 -16.81 -5.82 18.23
C PRO A 80 -17.23 -4.41 18.60
N ARG A 81 -18.17 -4.28 19.54
CA ARG A 81 -18.69 -2.98 19.98
C ARG A 81 -17.61 -2.11 20.64
N LYS A 82 -17.78 -0.80 20.53
CA LYS A 82 -16.99 0.17 21.26
C LYS A 82 -17.37 0.10 22.74
N VAL A 83 -16.37 0.10 23.62
CA VAL A 83 -16.58 0.10 25.08
C VAL A 83 -16.01 1.40 25.65
N LEU A 84 -16.67 1.93 26.68
CA LEU A 84 -16.25 3.16 27.35
C LEU A 84 -15.28 2.88 28.51
N PHE A 85 -15.40 1.70 29.13
CA PHE A 85 -14.57 1.24 30.24
C PHE A 85 -14.06 -0.18 29.94
N GLY A 86 -12.95 -0.58 30.55
CA GLY A 86 -12.37 -1.93 30.36
C GLY A 86 -11.71 -2.16 28.99
N ASN A 87 -11.47 -1.11 28.18
CA ASN A 87 -10.87 -1.24 26.86
C ASN A 87 -9.41 -1.75 26.87
N PHE A 88 -8.81 -1.89 28.06
CA PHE A 88 -7.47 -2.42 28.29
C PHE A 88 -7.47 -3.80 28.97
N GLU A 89 -8.64 -4.39 29.20
CA GLU A 89 -8.75 -5.74 29.75
C GLU A 89 -8.23 -6.77 28.74
N ASN A 90 -7.37 -7.69 29.20
CA ASN A 90 -6.75 -8.69 28.34
C ASN A 90 -7.78 -9.57 27.61
N GLU A 91 -8.88 -9.91 28.28
CA GLU A 91 -9.97 -10.69 27.69
C GLU A 91 -10.60 -9.96 26.50
N LEU A 92 -10.91 -8.67 26.65
CA LEU A 92 -11.47 -7.87 25.58
C LEU A 92 -10.48 -7.67 24.42
N ILE A 93 -9.20 -7.42 24.73
CA ILE A 93 -8.15 -7.29 23.71
C ILE A 93 -8.04 -8.60 22.91
N SER A 94 -7.99 -9.74 23.59
CA SER A 94 -7.93 -11.07 22.96
C SER A 94 -9.15 -11.35 22.07
N ASN A 95 -10.35 -11.07 22.60
CA ASN A 95 -11.60 -11.24 21.85
C ASN A 95 -11.65 -10.33 20.60
N ARG A 96 -11.14 -9.10 20.69
CA ARG A 96 -11.03 -8.20 19.53
C ARG A 96 -10.01 -8.68 18.53
N SER A 97 -8.84 -9.16 18.97
CA SER A 97 -7.82 -9.72 18.07
C SER A 97 -8.40 -10.83 17.19
N MET A 98 -9.14 -11.78 17.77
CA MET A 98 -9.78 -12.87 17.01
C MET A 98 -10.82 -12.35 16.01
N GLN A 99 -11.66 -11.39 16.41
CA GLN A 99 -12.69 -10.81 15.53
C GLN A 99 -12.09 -9.99 14.38
N PHE A 100 -11.05 -9.21 14.66
CA PHE A 100 -10.32 -8.44 13.66
C PHE A 100 -9.63 -9.34 12.65
N GLU A 101 -8.99 -10.41 13.11
CA GLU A 101 -8.39 -11.41 12.24
C GLU A 101 -9.44 -12.07 11.33
N GLY A 102 -10.57 -12.48 11.89
CA GLY A 102 -11.68 -13.06 11.13
C GLY A 102 -12.24 -12.11 10.07
N LEU A 103 -12.45 -10.83 10.43
CA LEU A 103 -12.91 -9.79 9.50
C LEU A 103 -11.93 -9.61 8.34
N LEU A 104 -10.63 -9.45 8.63
CA LEU A 104 -9.62 -9.21 7.59
C LEU A 104 -9.49 -10.40 6.63
N ASN A 105 -9.49 -11.63 7.15
CA ASN A 105 -9.44 -12.82 6.31
C ASN A 105 -10.72 -13.01 5.49
N TYR A 106 -11.89 -12.65 6.03
CA TYR A 106 -13.13 -12.63 5.24
C TYR A 106 -13.04 -11.63 4.08
N ILE A 107 -12.60 -10.40 4.35
CA ILE A 107 -12.38 -9.37 3.31
C ILE A 107 -11.39 -9.88 2.25
N ALA A 108 -10.28 -10.48 2.67
CA ALA A 108 -9.24 -11.01 1.79
C ALA A 108 -9.77 -12.11 0.84
N SER A 109 -10.76 -12.88 1.27
CA SER A 109 -11.40 -13.95 0.49
C SER A 109 -12.34 -13.46 -0.61
N LYS A 110 -12.79 -12.20 -0.55
CA LYS A 110 -13.73 -11.61 -1.50
C LYS A 110 -13.00 -10.55 -2.34
N SER A 111 -12.79 -10.82 -3.63
CA SER A 111 -12.05 -9.90 -4.51
C SER A 111 -12.57 -8.46 -4.47
N ILE A 112 -13.89 -8.28 -4.48
CA ILE A 112 -14.54 -6.96 -4.44
C ILE A 112 -14.28 -6.19 -3.15
N LEU A 113 -14.27 -6.87 -2.00
CA LEU A 113 -13.97 -6.24 -0.71
C LEU A 113 -12.46 -5.97 -0.58
N ARG A 114 -11.64 -6.92 -1.02
CA ARG A 114 -10.17 -6.79 -1.02
C ARG A 114 -9.68 -5.63 -1.87
N SER A 115 -10.32 -5.36 -3.01
CA SER A 115 -9.98 -4.23 -3.87
C SER A 115 -10.68 -2.92 -3.49
N SER A 116 -11.56 -2.94 -2.48
CA SER A 116 -12.33 -1.75 -2.07
C SER A 116 -11.44 -0.61 -1.59
N LYS A 117 -11.94 0.61 -1.73
CA LYS A 117 -11.29 1.81 -1.19
C LYS A 117 -11.11 1.72 0.33
N ALA A 118 -12.10 1.19 1.05
CA ALA A 118 -12.03 1.00 2.51
C ALA A 118 -10.82 0.13 2.90
N MET A 119 -10.59 -0.97 2.17
CA MET A 119 -9.44 -1.84 2.41
C MET A 119 -8.11 -1.13 2.08
N GLN A 120 -8.05 -0.36 0.99
CA GLN A 120 -6.85 0.41 0.64
C GLN A 120 -6.50 1.46 1.72
N VAL A 121 -7.49 2.20 2.22
CA VAL A 121 -7.31 3.17 3.33
C VAL A 121 -6.80 2.45 4.57
N PHE A 122 -7.44 1.34 4.96
CA PHE A 122 -7.00 0.56 6.11
C PHE A 122 -5.55 0.09 5.96
N LEU A 123 -5.12 -0.32 4.77
CA LEU A 123 -3.77 -0.86 4.57
C LEU A 123 -2.68 0.21 4.47
N GLN A 124 -3.00 1.41 4.00
CA GLN A 124 -1.96 2.37 3.57
C GLN A 124 -2.02 3.75 4.21
N GLU A 125 -3.20 4.23 4.65
CA GLU A 125 -3.37 5.67 4.94
C GLU A 125 -2.41 6.19 6.00
N PRO A 126 -2.20 5.53 7.16
CA PRO A 126 -1.24 6.00 8.15
C PRO A 126 0.19 6.09 7.61
N GLU A 127 0.64 5.06 6.88
CA GLU A 127 1.98 5.01 6.30
C GLU A 127 2.17 6.06 5.20
N LEU A 128 1.15 6.28 4.35
CA LEU A 128 1.19 7.29 3.30
C LEU A 128 1.19 8.71 3.87
N SER A 129 0.43 8.96 4.94
CA SER A 129 0.42 10.26 5.64
C SER A 129 1.81 10.58 6.22
N ILE A 130 2.45 9.62 6.91
CA ILE A 130 3.82 9.76 7.41
C ILE A 130 4.82 9.98 6.26
N ALA A 131 4.73 9.19 5.18
CA ALA A 131 5.63 9.35 4.05
C ALA A 131 5.50 10.73 3.39
N LYS A 132 4.27 11.27 3.33
CA LYS A 132 4.01 12.61 2.80
C LYS A 132 4.65 13.70 3.66
N GLU A 133 4.57 13.59 4.98
CA GLU A 133 5.27 14.50 5.90
C GLU A 133 6.79 14.47 5.67
N TYR A 134 7.39 13.29 5.60
CA TYR A 134 8.82 13.17 5.30
C TYR A 134 9.20 13.73 3.94
N ILE A 135 8.36 13.59 2.91
CA ILE A 135 8.60 14.21 1.60
C ILE A 135 8.55 15.74 1.70
N GLN A 136 7.60 16.30 2.45
CA GLN A 136 7.49 17.76 2.66
C GLN A 136 8.68 18.34 3.43
N GLU A 137 9.32 17.54 4.28
CA GLU A 137 10.52 17.89 5.04
C GLU A 137 11.83 17.57 4.30
N ASP A 138 11.77 17.16 3.02
CA ASP A 138 12.91 16.68 2.23
C ASP A 138 13.66 15.48 2.86
N ASN A 139 13.04 14.78 3.80
CA ASN A 139 13.57 13.55 4.41
C ASN A 139 13.24 12.32 3.54
N TYR A 140 13.80 12.31 2.32
CA TYR A 140 13.56 11.25 1.34
C TYR A 140 14.00 9.87 1.80
N LYS A 141 14.98 9.78 2.72
CA LYS A 141 15.44 8.50 3.25
C LYS A 141 14.36 7.85 4.12
N SER A 142 13.78 8.58 5.07
CA SER A 142 12.70 8.06 5.90
C SER A 142 11.42 7.82 5.08
N ALA A 143 11.12 8.69 4.10
CA ALA A 143 10.02 8.45 3.17
C ALA A 143 10.19 7.14 2.38
N TYR A 144 11.40 6.86 1.89
CA TYR A 144 11.71 5.62 1.17
C TYR A 144 11.47 4.38 2.05
N GLU A 145 11.97 4.39 3.29
CA GLU A 145 11.82 3.24 4.21
C GLU A 145 10.35 2.92 4.51
N VAL A 146 9.49 3.95 4.60
CA VAL A 146 8.04 3.78 4.80
C VAL A 146 7.38 3.28 3.51
N LEU A 147 7.65 3.93 2.37
CA LEU A 147 7.05 3.59 1.09
C LEU A 147 7.45 2.19 0.59
N GLU A 148 8.68 1.75 0.86
CA GLU A 148 9.15 0.42 0.45
C GLU A 148 8.36 -0.67 1.20
N LYS A 149 8.15 -0.50 2.51
CA LYS A 149 7.33 -1.41 3.33
C LYS A 149 5.88 -1.40 2.87
N ASN A 150 5.32 -0.22 2.60
CA ASN A 150 3.96 -0.06 2.08
C ASN A 150 3.79 -0.72 0.71
N PHE A 151 4.76 -0.56 -0.21
CA PHE A 151 4.74 -1.22 -1.51
C PHE A 151 4.76 -2.75 -1.35
N LYS A 152 5.63 -3.30 -0.49
CA LYS A 152 5.70 -4.74 -0.21
C LYS A 152 4.36 -5.28 0.30
N LEU A 153 3.67 -4.54 1.17
CA LEU A 153 2.33 -4.88 1.65
C LEU A 153 1.31 -4.90 0.51
N ILE A 154 1.27 -3.86 -0.32
CA ILE A 154 0.20 -3.68 -1.29
C ILE A 154 0.40 -4.55 -2.52
N ASN A 155 1.64 -4.77 -2.95
CA ASN A 155 1.96 -5.75 -3.98
C ASN A 155 1.62 -7.19 -3.52
N LYS A 156 1.52 -7.44 -2.21
CA LYS A 156 1.09 -8.74 -1.67
C LYS A 156 -0.44 -8.90 -1.65
N VAL A 157 -1.16 -7.82 -1.35
CA VAL A 157 -2.63 -7.85 -1.20
C VAL A 157 -3.35 -7.67 -2.54
N CYS A 158 -2.84 -6.79 -3.39
CA CYS A 158 -3.47 -6.35 -4.63
C CYS A 158 -2.78 -6.95 -5.85
N LEU A 159 -3.45 -6.86 -7.00
CA LEU A 159 -2.85 -7.25 -8.26
C LEU A 159 -1.75 -6.27 -8.65
N ASP A 160 -0.71 -6.82 -9.29
CA ASP A 160 0.49 -6.13 -9.77
C ASP A 160 0.28 -4.80 -10.52
N ARG A 161 -0.85 -4.66 -11.23
CA ARG A 161 -1.21 -3.47 -12.02
C ARG A 161 -2.43 -2.74 -11.49
N SER A 162 -2.87 -3.06 -10.28
CA SER A 162 -3.95 -2.29 -9.64
C SER A 162 -3.50 -0.85 -9.40
N PRO A 163 -4.42 0.13 -9.43
CA PRO A 163 -4.09 1.54 -9.20
C PRO A 163 -3.27 1.76 -7.92
N ALA A 164 -3.63 1.10 -6.81
CA ALA A 164 -2.91 1.20 -5.54
C ALA A 164 -1.43 0.78 -5.64
N VAL A 165 -1.13 -0.33 -6.33
CA VAL A 165 0.25 -0.80 -6.53
C VAL A 165 1.03 0.18 -7.41
N ILE A 166 0.41 0.65 -8.49
CA ILE A 166 1.06 1.54 -9.46
C ILE A 166 1.35 2.92 -8.86
N LEU A 167 0.39 3.50 -8.14
CA LEU A 167 0.58 4.77 -7.44
C LEU A 167 1.68 4.64 -6.38
N THR A 168 1.65 3.59 -5.57
CA THR A 168 2.65 3.37 -4.50
C THR A 168 4.05 3.16 -5.08
N LEU A 169 4.18 2.37 -6.15
CA LEU A 169 5.44 2.14 -6.85
C LEU A 169 5.99 3.43 -7.46
N SER A 170 5.13 4.24 -8.07
CA SER A 170 5.52 5.52 -8.67
C SER A 170 6.00 6.51 -7.61
N LYS A 171 5.32 6.59 -6.45
CA LYS A 171 5.77 7.39 -5.29
C LYS A 171 7.14 6.93 -4.80
N LEU A 172 7.33 5.61 -4.67
CA LEU A 172 8.60 5.01 -4.24
C LEU A 172 9.75 5.39 -5.19
N VAL A 173 9.56 5.27 -6.50
CA VAL A 173 10.56 5.67 -7.50
C VAL A 173 10.85 7.18 -7.43
N GLY A 174 9.80 8.01 -7.28
CA GLY A 174 9.96 9.45 -7.14
C GLY A 174 10.79 9.86 -5.93
N VAL A 175 10.60 9.20 -4.78
CA VAL A 175 11.42 9.43 -3.58
C VAL A 175 12.84 8.92 -3.78
N LEU A 176 12.99 7.74 -4.36
CA LEU A 176 14.29 7.12 -4.57
C LEU A 176 15.18 7.93 -5.54
N ALA A 177 14.58 8.59 -6.53
CA ALA A 177 15.27 9.51 -7.43
C ALA A 177 15.89 10.74 -6.73
N LYS A 178 15.51 11.02 -5.47
CA LYS A 178 16.07 12.11 -4.65
C LYS A 178 17.23 11.64 -3.77
N LEU A 179 17.51 10.35 -3.73
CA LEU A 179 18.59 9.75 -2.95
C LEU A 179 19.82 9.49 -3.84
N PRO A 180 21.02 9.32 -3.24
CA PRO A 180 22.20 8.89 -3.98
C PRO A 180 21.93 7.62 -4.76
N ILE A 181 22.37 7.59 -6.02
CA ILE A 181 22.08 6.50 -6.94
C ILE A 181 22.83 5.23 -6.53
N ASP A 182 22.08 4.15 -6.37
CA ASP A 182 22.58 2.80 -6.17
C ASP A 182 21.88 1.78 -7.09
N GLU A 183 22.19 0.50 -6.92
CA GLU A 183 21.59 -0.59 -7.71
C GLU A 183 20.07 -0.70 -7.49
N ASN A 184 19.55 -0.32 -6.30
CA ASN A 184 18.14 -0.35 -6.00
C ASN A 184 17.38 0.72 -6.79
N ASN A 185 17.95 1.92 -6.99
CA ASN A 185 17.35 2.95 -7.85
C ASN A 185 16.95 2.38 -9.21
N VAL A 186 17.90 1.67 -9.84
CA VAL A 186 17.71 1.04 -11.15
C VAL A 186 16.67 -0.09 -11.07
N LYS A 187 16.76 -0.98 -10.07
CA LYS A 187 15.80 -2.09 -9.90
C LYS A 187 14.35 -1.61 -9.76
N TRP A 188 14.12 -0.56 -8.98
CA TRP A 188 12.79 0.00 -8.78
C TRP A 188 12.27 0.71 -10.04
N ALA A 189 13.13 1.43 -10.76
CA ALA A 189 12.79 2.04 -12.05
C ALA A 189 12.40 0.98 -13.09
N GLU A 190 13.20 -0.08 -13.24
CA GLU A 190 12.93 -1.19 -14.16
C GLU A 190 11.60 -1.89 -13.83
N LEU A 191 11.35 -2.15 -12.54
CA LEU A 191 10.09 -2.73 -12.11
C LEU A 191 8.91 -1.82 -12.48
N ALA A 192 9.01 -0.51 -12.24
CA ALA A 192 7.95 0.44 -12.57
C ALA A 192 7.65 0.44 -14.08
N ILE A 193 8.67 0.56 -14.92
CA ILE A 193 8.52 0.49 -16.38
C ILE A 193 7.83 -0.82 -16.80
N TYR A 194 8.28 -1.96 -16.28
CA TYR A 194 7.69 -3.26 -16.59
C TYR A 194 6.21 -3.35 -16.21
N ARG A 195 5.81 -2.77 -15.06
CA ARG A 195 4.40 -2.76 -14.64
C ARG A 195 3.55 -1.91 -15.60
N PHE A 196 4.04 -0.74 -16.00
CA PHE A 196 3.34 0.19 -16.90
C PHE A 196 3.14 -0.34 -18.32
N ASN A 197 4.02 -1.20 -18.84
CA ASN A 197 3.87 -1.80 -20.18
C ASN A 197 2.55 -2.56 -20.40
N GLY A 198 1.85 -2.96 -19.33
CA GLY A 198 0.55 -3.65 -19.40
C GLY A 198 -0.64 -2.81 -18.94
N ILE A 199 -0.48 -1.50 -18.75
CA ILE A 199 -1.55 -0.60 -18.30
C ILE A 199 -2.21 0.05 -19.52
N SER A 200 -3.53 -0.06 -19.60
CA SER A 200 -4.37 0.64 -20.59
C SER A 200 -5.30 1.68 -19.98
N ASP A 201 -5.28 1.82 -18.65
CA ASP A 201 -6.10 2.79 -17.92
C ASP A 201 -5.61 4.21 -18.21
N SER A 202 -6.51 5.07 -18.69
CA SER A 202 -6.14 6.42 -19.13
C SER A 202 -5.66 7.31 -17.99
N ASP A 203 -6.25 7.19 -16.80
CA ASP A 203 -5.85 8.01 -15.65
C ASP A 203 -4.45 7.60 -15.18
N LEU A 204 -4.17 6.29 -15.09
CA LEU A 204 -2.83 5.83 -14.72
C LEU A 204 -1.76 6.18 -15.77
N LEU A 205 -2.12 6.17 -17.06
CA LEU A 205 -1.19 6.55 -18.13
C LEU A 205 -0.72 8.01 -18.04
N GLU A 206 -1.47 8.90 -17.38
CA GLU A 206 -1.02 10.27 -17.12
C GLU A 206 0.24 10.33 -16.25
N ILE A 207 0.42 9.35 -15.34
CA ILE A 207 1.61 9.24 -14.48
C ILE A 207 2.83 8.74 -15.28
N TYR A 208 2.58 8.00 -16.37
CA TYR A 208 3.66 7.27 -17.03
C TYR A 208 4.70 8.20 -17.67
N ILE A 209 4.26 9.34 -18.23
CA ILE A 209 5.19 10.32 -18.83
C ILE A 209 6.15 10.91 -17.77
N PRO A 210 5.67 11.50 -16.65
CA PRO A 210 6.54 11.94 -15.56
C PRO A 210 7.41 10.83 -14.97
N LEU A 211 6.90 9.60 -14.91
CA LEU A 211 7.66 8.44 -14.44
C LEU A 211 8.81 8.11 -15.40
N LEU A 212 8.57 8.08 -16.72
CA LEU A 212 9.62 7.84 -17.72
C LEU A 212 10.74 8.88 -17.62
N HIS A 213 10.39 10.16 -17.44
CA HIS A 213 11.38 11.20 -17.19
C HIS A 213 12.22 10.90 -15.94
N THR A 214 11.57 10.51 -14.84
CA THR A 214 12.25 10.15 -13.58
C THR A 214 13.17 8.93 -13.77
N CYS A 215 12.73 7.92 -14.51
CA CYS A 215 13.53 6.72 -14.81
C CYS A 215 14.73 7.05 -15.71
N ILE A 216 14.57 7.93 -16.69
CA ILE A 216 15.67 8.42 -17.54
C ILE A 216 16.73 9.12 -16.69
N ASP A 217 16.33 10.00 -15.76
CA ASP A 217 17.25 10.69 -14.86
C ASP A 217 18.04 9.68 -13.99
N ILE A 218 17.36 8.66 -13.46
CA ILE A 218 18.01 7.56 -12.71
C ILE A 218 19.03 6.82 -13.60
N TYR A 219 18.65 6.50 -14.84
CA TYR A 219 19.51 5.75 -15.77
C TYR A 219 20.75 6.54 -16.17
N LEU A 220 20.59 7.83 -16.49
CA LEU A 220 21.72 8.72 -16.80
C LEU A 220 22.70 8.80 -15.63
N ALA A 221 22.18 8.95 -14.41
CA ALA A 221 23.02 9.03 -13.22
C ALA A 221 23.68 7.67 -12.85
N ALA A 222 23.15 6.56 -13.36
CA ALA A 222 23.70 5.22 -13.21
C ALA A 222 24.55 4.75 -14.41
N ASP A 223 24.81 5.61 -15.40
CA ASP A 223 25.51 5.29 -16.66
C ASP A 223 24.87 4.11 -17.43
N LYS A 224 23.53 4.07 -17.47
CA LYS A 224 22.74 3.09 -18.24
C LYS A 224 22.15 3.71 -19.50
N ASP A 225 21.94 2.88 -20.53
CA ASP A 225 21.33 3.30 -21.79
C ASP A 225 19.86 3.73 -21.63
N THR A 226 19.52 4.91 -22.14
CA THR A 226 18.18 5.52 -22.07
C THR A 226 17.39 5.40 -23.37
N GLY A 227 17.99 4.87 -24.44
CA GLY A 227 17.44 4.94 -25.80
C GLY A 227 16.01 4.43 -25.92
N ASP A 228 15.70 3.29 -25.29
CA ASP A 228 14.36 2.71 -25.31
C ASP A 228 13.32 3.58 -24.58
N LEU A 229 13.69 4.15 -23.42
CA LEU A 229 12.80 5.00 -22.63
C LEU A 229 12.52 6.33 -23.34
N GLU A 230 13.54 6.92 -23.97
CA GLU A 230 13.39 8.12 -24.78
C GLU A 230 12.51 7.87 -26.01
N ASN A 231 12.64 6.71 -26.66
CA ASN A 231 11.79 6.33 -27.78
C ASN A 231 10.33 6.13 -27.37
N GLN A 232 10.10 5.50 -26.21
CA GLN A 232 8.75 5.38 -25.62
C GLN A 232 8.15 6.75 -25.33
N LEU A 233 8.91 7.64 -24.67
CA LEU A 233 8.47 9.01 -24.37
C LEU A 233 8.08 9.79 -25.64
N ARG A 234 8.93 9.74 -26.68
CA ARG A 234 8.63 10.38 -27.99
C ARG A 234 7.36 9.82 -28.63
N THR A 235 7.07 8.54 -28.42
CA THR A 235 5.85 7.90 -28.93
C THR A 235 4.61 8.47 -28.22
N PHE A 236 4.65 8.60 -26.89
CA PHE A 236 3.56 9.20 -26.12
C PHE A 236 3.33 10.68 -26.47
N GLU A 237 4.41 11.45 -26.66
CA GLU A 237 4.30 12.85 -27.09
C GLU A 237 3.64 12.99 -28.46
N LYS A 238 3.97 12.12 -29.42
CA LYS A 238 3.34 12.09 -30.75
C LYS A 238 1.86 11.71 -30.69
N GLN A 239 1.46 10.89 -29.73
CA GLN A 239 0.07 10.49 -29.52
C GLN A 239 -0.77 11.57 -28.81
N GLY A 240 -0.16 12.71 -28.44
CA GLY A 240 -0.87 13.82 -27.81
C GLY A 240 -1.32 13.52 -26.38
N ILE A 241 -0.75 12.50 -25.73
CA ILE A 241 -1.00 12.21 -24.32
C ILE A 241 -0.39 13.35 -23.51
N LYS A 242 -1.28 14.20 -22.97
CA LYS A 242 -0.91 15.37 -22.18
C LYS A 242 -0.50 14.89 -20.79
N GLY A 243 0.80 14.67 -20.57
CA GLY A 243 1.34 14.59 -19.21
C GLY A 243 1.10 15.94 -18.53
N SER A 244 0.16 16.00 -17.60
CA SER A 244 -0.08 17.20 -16.80
C SER A 244 1.19 17.48 -15.98
N ASP A 245 1.80 18.66 -16.19
CA ASP A 245 3.07 19.09 -15.61
C ASP A 245 4.30 18.19 -15.87
N LYS A 246 4.94 18.42 -17.03
CA LYS A 246 6.07 17.69 -17.63
C LYS A 246 7.34 17.42 -16.78
N LYS A 247 7.39 17.64 -15.47
CA LYS A 247 8.57 17.28 -14.64
C LYS A 247 8.29 16.80 -13.23
N ASN A 248 7.07 16.95 -12.69
CA ASN A 248 6.82 16.61 -11.29
C ASN A 248 5.96 15.36 -11.17
N LEU A 249 6.62 14.21 -10.98
CA LEU A 249 5.98 12.91 -10.76
C LEU A 249 5.02 12.93 -9.56
N PHE A 250 5.37 13.60 -8.45
CA PHE A 250 4.49 13.66 -7.27
C PHE A 250 3.19 14.41 -7.56
N ASN A 251 3.24 15.53 -8.29
CA ASN A 251 2.03 16.27 -8.67
C ASN A 251 1.10 15.43 -9.56
N ALA A 252 1.66 14.70 -10.52
CA ALA A 252 0.88 13.83 -11.40
C ALA A 252 0.22 12.70 -10.60
N ILE A 253 0.97 12.08 -9.68
CA ILE A 253 0.44 11.05 -8.78
C ILE A 253 -0.68 11.61 -7.92
N ASP A 254 -0.48 12.74 -7.24
CA ASP A 254 -1.50 13.35 -6.37
C ASP A 254 -2.77 13.69 -7.17
N SER A 255 -2.63 14.22 -8.38
CA SER A 255 -3.76 14.52 -9.26
C SER A 255 -4.58 13.28 -9.63
N VAL A 256 -3.91 12.17 -9.96
CA VAL A 256 -4.57 10.91 -10.32
C VAL A 256 -5.15 10.22 -9.08
N GLU A 257 -4.44 10.25 -7.95
CA GLU A 257 -4.90 9.70 -6.68
C GLU A 257 -6.21 10.36 -6.22
N LEU A 258 -6.32 11.68 -6.36
CA LEU A 258 -7.55 12.43 -6.08
C LEU A 258 -8.73 12.03 -6.97
N ARG A 259 -8.51 11.47 -8.16
CA ARG A 259 -9.58 11.05 -9.08
C ARG A 259 -9.97 9.59 -8.93
N ILE A 260 -8.98 8.72 -8.73
CA ILE A 260 -9.21 7.27 -8.66
C ILE A 260 -9.61 6.85 -7.24
N LEU A 261 -9.12 7.55 -6.23
CA LEU A 261 -9.24 7.13 -4.84
C LEU A 261 -10.12 8.05 -3.96
N ASN A 262 -10.66 9.16 -4.45
CA ASN A 262 -11.66 9.98 -3.73
C ASN A 262 -12.99 10.02 -4.49
#